data_AF-A0A8H4LK84-F1
#
_entry.id   AF-A0A8H4LK84-F1
#
_cell.length_a   1.000
_cell.length_b   1.000
_cell.length_c   1.000
_cell.angle_alpha   90.00
_cell.angle_beta   90.00
_cell.angle_gamma   90.00
#
_symmetry.space_group_name_H-M   'P 1'
#
loop_
_entity.id
_entity.type
_entity.pdbx_description
1 polymer ?
#
loop_
_entity_poly.entity_id
_entity_poly.type
_entity_poly.pdbx_seq_one_letter_code
_entity_poly.pdbx_strand_id
1 'polypeptide(L)'
;MPHKHKRKRGDDEADFNLPPSQRARPLPVGSKNGTAGKDGQQKGKKGKKGRKDNDAPRAFRRLMAVAHGKKVRSGLDDGTTDKPTKKETSEELKIRPGEDLRSFAHRVDAALPVAGLTKKTVVKDGKDESGLKVYRTRKEKKMHKLYDQWRAEERKIQDQREEEADEAIGRELDEDPTGTTALAMAELNEATSKRSRRKRGKVNDDPWAELKKKRAEAKISLHDQAQAPPELNKSTSRQLKVGDATADVGNIPKAAGSLKRREELQEVRADVMEAYRKIREHEQAKLMRA
;
A
#
# COMPACT_ATOMS: atom_id res chain seq x y z
N MET A 1 -30.24 -40.63 17.81
CA MET A 1 -30.63 -39.34 18.43
C MET A 1 -29.35 -38.53 18.66
N PRO A 2 -29.29 -37.24 18.30
CA PRO A 2 -28.04 -36.48 18.41
C PRO A 2 -27.75 -36.11 19.88
N HIS A 3 -26.54 -36.40 20.34
CA HIS A 3 -26.06 -36.13 21.69
C HIS A 3 -25.97 -34.61 21.96
N LYS A 4 -26.57 -34.15 23.06
CA LYS A 4 -26.41 -32.79 23.58
C LYS A 4 -25.02 -32.62 24.18
N HIS A 5 -24.22 -31.72 23.62
CA HIS A 5 -23.01 -31.22 24.28
C HIS A 5 -23.41 -30.26 25.42
N LYS A 6 -23.10 -30.62 26.67
CA LYS A 6 -23.07 -29.66 27.79
C LYS A 6 -21.73 -28.93 27.76
N ARG A 7 -21.77 -27.60 27.67
CA ARG A 7 -20.57 -26.76 27.84
C ARG A 7 -20.18 -26.76 29.33
N LYS A 8 -18.92 -27.08 29.60
CA LYS A 8 -18.27 -26.92 30.90
C LYS A 8 -18.18 -25.41 31.17
N ARG A 9 -18.96 -24.88 32.11
CA ARG A 9 -18.69 -23.54 32.67
C ARG A 9 -17.42 -23.71 33.50
N GLY A 10 -16.35 -23.04 33.11
CA GLY A 10 -15.21 -22.84 34.00
C GLY A 10 -15.63 -21.86 35.08
N ASP A 11 -15.38 -22.23 36.33
CA ASP A 11 -15.36 -21.28 37.44
C ASP A 11 -14.10 -20.42 37.26
N ASP A 12 -14.28 -19.17 36.85
CA ASP A 12 -13.22 -18.18 36.84
C ASP A 12 -13.08 -17.62 38.26
N GLU A 13 -12.30 -18.34 39.07
CA GLU A 13 -11.99 -18.04 40.49
C GLU A 13 -11.19 -16.74 40.68
N ALA A 14 -10.92 -16.00 39.60
CA ALA A 14 -10.16 -14.75 39.58
C ALA A 14 -11.02 -13.47 39.78
N ASP A 15 -12.35 -13.59 39.77
CA ASP A 15 -13.26 -12.42 39.79
C ASP A 15 -13.72 -11.97 41.20
N PHE A 16 -13.30 -12.65 42.28
CA PHE A 16 -13.89 -12.45 43.62
C PHE A 16 -12.95 -11.96 44.73
N ASN A 17 -11.80 -11.35 44.39
CA ASN A 17 -10.93 -10.69 45.38
C ASN A 17 -10.85 -9.17 45.21
N LEU A 18 -11.98 -8.51 44.93
CA LEU A 18 -12.08 -7.06 45.09
C LEU A 18 -12.53 -6.72 46.52
N PRO A 19 -11.96 -5.66 47.14
CA PRO A 19 -12.42 -5.21 48.45
C PRO A 19 -13.91 -4.84 48.37
N PRO A 20 -14.68 -4.97 49.47
CA PRO A 20 -16.14 -4.81 49.47
C PRO A 20 -16.64 -3.44 48.97
N SER A 21 -15.75 -2.46 48.83
CA SER A 21 -16.01 -1.14 48.25
C SER A 21 -15.91 -1.07 46.71
N GLN A 22 -15.36 -2.08 46.03
CA GLN A 22 -15.19 -2.10 44.58
C GLN A 22 -15.93 -3.28 43.95
N ARG A 23 -17.12 -3.03 43.41
CA ARG A 23 -17.85 -4.00 42.58
C ARG A 23 -17.46 -3.79 41.11
N ALA A 24 -17.04 -4.84 40.41
CA ALA A 24 -16.80 -4.78 38.98
C ALA A 24 -18.10 -4.42 38.23
N ARG A 25 -18.02 -3.46 37.30
CA ARG A 25 -19.18 -3.06 36.49
C ARG A 25 -19.53 -4.17 35.49
N PRO A 26 -20.82 -4.50 35.30
CA PRO A 26 -21.21 -5.54 34.36
C PRO A 26 -20.78 -5.14 32.94
N LEU A 27 -20.27 -6.12 32.19
CA LEU A 27 -19.86 -5.93 30.80
C LEU A 27 -21.05 -5.43 29.95
N PRO A 28 -20.87 -4.43 29.07
CA PRO A 28 -21.95 -3.89 28.26
C PRO A 28 -22.40 -4.93 27.23
N VAL A 29 -23.64 -5.40 27.36
CA VAL A 29 -24.28 -6.27 26.38
C VAL A 29 -24.78 -5.44 25.19
N GLY A 30 -23.96 -5.37 24.15
CA GLY A 30 -24.39 -4.98 22.79
C GLY A 30 -24.68 -3.49 22.59
N SER A 31 -23.65 -2.70 22.30
CA SER A 31 -23.80 -1.57 21.39
C SER A 31 -22.57 -1.44 20.49
N LYS A 32 -22.84 -1.25 19.20
CA LYS A 32 -21.82 -1.00 18.17
C LYS A 32 -21.12 0.32 18.51
N ASN A 33 -19.80 0.34 18.37
CA ASN A 33 -18.96 1.53 18.45
C ASN A 33 -19.60 2.72 17.70
N GLY A 34 -19.93 3.77 18.45
CA GLY A 34 -20.41 5.04 17.94
C GLY A 34 -19.73 6.19 18.67
N THR A 35 -18.48 6.47 18.32
CA THR A 35 -17.84 7.75 18.63
C THR A 35 -18.34 8.83 17.67
N ALA A 36 -18.92 9.87 18.25
CA ALA A 36 -19.09 11.25 17.84
C ALA A 36 -18.94 11.64 16.35
N GLY A 37 -19.94 12.41 15.90
CA GLY A 37 -20.10 12.93 14.55
C GLY A 37 -19.01 13.87 14.05
N LYS A 38 -18.81 13.81 12.74
CA LYS A 38 -18.62 14.97 11.88
C LYS A 38 -19.21 14.66 10.51
N ASP A 39 -19.97 15.61 10.01
CA ASP A 39 -20.74 15.56 8.77
C ASP A 39 -19.87 15.19 7.56
N GLY A 40 -20.32 14.17 6.84
CA GLY A 40 -19.67 13.65 5.65
C GLY A 40 -20.69 12.87 4.84
N GLN A 41 -21.52 13.62 4.11
CA GLN A 41 -22.64 13.16 3.33
C GLN A 41 -22.20 12.20 2.20
N GLN A 42 -22.18 10.89 2.45
CA GLN A 42 -22.06 9.90 1.38
C GLN A 42 -23.44 9.56 0.80
N LYS A 43 -23.70 10.11 -0.38
CA LYS A 43 -24.85 9.80 -1.24
C LYS A 43 -24.82 8.32 -1.66
N GLY A 44 -25.53 7.48 -0.91
CA GLY A 44 -26.04 6.20 -1.42
C GLY A 44 -27.21 6.46 -2.37
N LYS A 45 -27.09 5.99 -3.62
CA LYS A 45 -28.06 6.11 -4.72
C LYS A 45 -29.51 5.84 -4.25
N LYS A 46 -30.33 6.89 -4.15
CA LYS A 46 -31.79 6.80 -4.06
C LYS A 46 -32.34 6.26 -5.39
N GLY A 47 -32.68 4.97 -5.41
CA GLY A 47 -33.56 4.39 -6.40
C GLY A 47 -35.00 4.83 -6.17
N LYS A 48 -35.52 5.64 -7.10
CA LYS A 48 -36.93 5.94 -7.43
C LYS A 48 -37.88 6.44 -6.32
N LYS A 49 -38.05 7.77 -6.40
CA LYS A 49 -39.25 8.58 -6.13
C LYS A 49 -40.55 7.85 -6.54
N GLY A 50 -41.55 7.92 -5.65
CA GLY A 50 -42.94 7.53 -5.91
C GLY A 50 -43.45 6.56 -4.86
N ARG A 51 -44.05 7.08 -3.78
CA ARG A 51 -44.97 6.43 -2.83
C ARG A 51 -45.14 7.35 -1.62
N LYS A 52 -45.75 8.51 -1.82
CA LYS A 52 -46.29 9.31 -0.71
C LYS A 52 -47.80 9.10 -0.51
N ASP A 53 -48.43 8.29 -1.37
CA ASP A 53 -49.90 8.18 -1.42
C ASP A 53 -50.44 6.85 -0.89
N ASN A 54 -49.61 6.03 -0.25
CA ASN A 54 -50.03 4.72 0.26
C ASN A 54 -49.38 4.45 1.62
N ASP A 55 -50.14 4.69 2.70
CA ASP A 55 -49.74 4.56 4.10
C ASP A 55 -49.65 3.09 4.58
N ALA A 56 -50.00 2.14 3.72
CA ALA A 56 -49.91 0.73 4.06
C ALA A 56 -48.45 0.26 4.24
N PRO A 57 -48.12 -0.47 5.31
CA PRO A 57 -46.78 -0.95 5.57
C PRO A 57 -46.28 -1.82 4.41
N ARG A 58 -44.98 -1.73 4.12
CA ARG A 58 -44.33 -2.33 2.93
C ARG A 58 -44.55 -3.85 2.84
N ALA A 59 -44.63 -4.54 3.98
CA ALA A 59 -44.92 -5.97 4.03
C ALA A 59 -46.36 -6.28 3.58
N PHE A 60 -47.34 -5.52 4.06
CA PHE A 60 -48.74 -5.69 3.69
C PHE A 60 -48.97 -5.45 2.19
N ARG A 61 -48.32 -4.44 1.61
CA ARG A 61 -48.37 -4.22 0.16
C ARG A 61 -47.76 -5.35 -0.66
N ARG A 62 -46.69 -5.96 -0.17
CA ARG A 62 -46.09 -7.11 -0.84
C ARG A 62 -47.05 -8.29 -0.82
N LEU A 63 -47.77 -8.49 0.29
CA LEU A 63 -48.78 -9.52 0.44
C LEU A 63 -50.00 -9.27 -0.45
N MET A 64 -50.58 -8.07 -0.43
CA MET A 64 -51.70 -7.69 -1.32
C MET A 64 -51.29 -7.78 -2.80
N ALA A 65 -50.06 -7.41 -3.16
CA ALA A 65 -49.59 -7.56 -4.54
C ALA A 65 -49.57 -9.03 -4.99
N VAL A 66 -49.17 -9.95 -4.12
CA VAL A 66 -49.22 -11.40 -4.39
C VAL A 66 -50.65 -11.89 -4.50
N ALA A 67 -51.54 -11.44 -3.61
CA ALA A 67 -52.97 -11.77 -3.67
C ALA A 67 -53.63 -11.27 -4.97
N HIS A 68 -53.22 -10.09 -5.46
CA HIS A 68 -53.64 -9.55 -6.77
C HIS A 68 -52.88 -10.18 -7.96
N GLY A 69 -52.24 -11.34 -7.78
CA GLY A 69 -51.65 -12.13 -8.86
C GLY A 69 -50.29 -11.63 -9.37
N LYS A 70 -49.64 -10.67 -8.71
CA LYS A 70 -48.28 -10.24 -9.09
C LYS A 70 -47.27 -11.30 -8.65
N LYS A 71 -46.72 -12.02 -9.62
CA LYS A 71 -45.70 -13.06 -9.41
C LYS A 71 -44.46 -12.47 -8.73
N VAL A 72 -44.09 -12.99 -7.57
CA VAL A 72 -42.83 -12.64 -6.90
C VAL A 72 -41.71 -13.29 -7.70
N ARG A 73 -40.67 -12.53 -8.07
CA ARG A 73 -39.50 -13.08 -8.75
C ARG A 73 -38.94 -14.23 -7.92
N SER A 74 -38.89 -15.44 -8.47
CA SER A 74 -38.24 -16.59 -7.83
C SER A 74 -36.77 -16.24 -7.61
N GLY A 75 -36.34 -16.28 -6.36
CA GLY A 75 -34.94 -16.11 -5.98
C GLY A 75 -34.21 -17.45 -5.83
N LEU A 76 -34.77 -18.51 -6.43
CA LEU A 76 -34.23 -19.86 -6.41
C LEU A 76 -33.71 -20.18 -7.80
N ASP A 77 -32.45 -20.55 -7.85
CA ASP A 77 -31.66 -20.89 -9.03
C ASP A 77 -32.09 -22.28 -9.53
N ASP A 78 -33.20 -22.33 -10.29
CA ASP A 78 -33.55 -23.49 -11.09
C ASP A 78 -32.59 -23.52 -12.28
N GLY A 79 -31.51 -24.31 -12.15
CA GLY A 79 -30.37 -24.38 -13.06
C GLY A 79 -30.66 -24.91 -14.47
N THR A 80 -31.55 -24.26 -15.20
CA THR A 80 -31.73 -24.45 -16.66
C THR A 80 -31.07 -23.29 -17.38
N THR A 81 -29.77 -23.39 -17.62
CA THR A 81 -29.02 -22.46 -18.48
C THR A 81 -29.10 -22.90 -19.94
N ASP A 82 -30.27 -22.72 -20.56
CA ASP A 82 -30.36 -22.76 -22.03
C ASP A 82 -29.95 -21.39 -22.57
N LYS A 83 -28.65 -21.19 -22.75
CA LYS A 83 -28.09 -20.16 -23.64
C LYS A 83 -27.46 -20.86 -24.83
N PRO A 84 -27.93 -20.64 -26.07
CA PRO A 84 -27.29 -21.24 -27.24
C PRO A 84 -25.96 -20.53 -27.50
N THR A 85 -24.86 -21.14 -27.08
CA THR A 85 -23.53 -20.81 -27.61
C THR A 85 -23.48 -21.36 -29.03
N LYS A 86 -23.44 -20.45 -30.02
CA LYS A 86 -23.14 -20.78 -31.41
C LYS A 86 -21.87 -21.65 -31.45
N LYS A 87 -22.03 -22.92 -31.82
CA LYS A 87 -20.91 -23.75 -32.27
C LYS A 87 -20.53 -23.23 -33.65
N GLU A 88 -19.43 -22.50 -33.73
CA GLU A 88 -18.80 -22.25 -35.02
C GLU A 88 -18.26 -23.58 -35.55
N THR A 89 -18.63 -23.83 -36.79
CA THR A 89 -18.25 -25.00 -37.59
C THR A 89 -16.74 -25.09 -37.67
N SER A 90 -16.18 -26.23 -37.27
CA SER A 90 -14.77 -26.58 -37.43
C SER A 90 -14.42 -26.59 -38.91
N GLU A 91 -13.89 -25.48 -39.43
CA GLU A 91 -13.25 -25.45 -40.73
C GLU A 91 -12.08 -26.44 -40.71
N GLU A 92 -11.98 -27.29 -41.73
CA GLU A 92 -10.87 -28.24 -41.90
C GLU A 92 -9.54 -27.47 -41.81
N LEU A 93 -8.66 -27.87 -40.88
CA LEU A 93 -7.34 -27.26 -40.63
C LEU A 93 -6.35 -27.60 -41.76
N LYS A 94 -6.63 -27.10 -42.96
CA LYS A 94 -5.74 -27.15 -44.12
C LYS A 94 -5.16 -25.76 -44.37
N ILE A 95 -3.90 -25.73 -44.80
CA ILE A 95 -3.23 -24.49 -45.23
C ILE A 95 -4.00 -23.97 -46.45
N ARG A 96 -4.50 -22.73 -46.40
CA ARG A 96 -5.20 -22.13 -47.54
C ARG A 96 -4.16 -21.69 -48.58
N PRO A 97 -4.47 -21.76 -49.89
CA PRO A 97 -3.54 -21.29 -50.91
C PRO A 97 -3.25 -19.78 -50.70
N GLY A 98 -1.97 -19.44 -50.57
CA GLY A 98 -1.50 -18.06 -50.33
C GLY A 98 -1.31 -17.67 -48.87
N GLU A 99 -1.49 -18.59 -47.92
CA GLU A 99 -1.31 -18.34 -46.50
C GLU A 99 0.09 -18.77 -46.00
N ASP A 100 0.73 -17.94 -45.18
CA ASP A 100 2.00 -18.25 -44.52
C ASP A 100 1.79 -19.23 -43.35
N LEU A 101 2.81 -20.03 -43.03
CA LEU A 101 2.80 -21.03 -41.95
C LEU A 101 2.46 -20.39 -40.59
N ARG A 102 2.84 -19.12 -40.38
CA ARG A 102 2.47 -18.36 -39.16
C ARG A 102 0.98 -18.07 -39.06
N SER A 103 0.35 -17.66 -40.16
CA SER A 103 -1.10 -17.43 -40.20
C SER A 103 -1.89 -18.74 -40.02
N PHE A 104 -1.40 -19.83 -40.59
CA PHE A 104 -1.97 -21.16 -40.37
C PHE A 104 -1.86 -21.57 -38.89
N ALA A 105 -0.69 -21.42 -38.27
CA ALA A 105 -0.50 -21.70 -36.85
C ALA A 105 -1.44 -20.88 -35.96
N HIS A 106 -1.61 -19.57 -36.23
CA HIS A 106 -2.56 -18.75 -35.48
C HIS A 106 -4.01 -19.23 -35.59
N ARG A 107 -4.42 -19.73 -36.75
CA ARG A 107 -5.77 -20.27 -36.93
C ARG A 107 -5.94 -21.62 -36.23
N VAL A 108 -4.91 -22.46 -36.27
CA VAL A 108 -4.86 -23.72 -35.51
C VAL A 108 -4.96 -23.43 -34.01
N ASP A 109 -4.15 -22.51 -33.49
CA ASP A 109 -4.17 -22.11 -32.08
C ASP A 109 -5.52 -21.52 -31.65
N ALA A 110 -6.19 -20.77 -32.53
CA ALA A 110 -7.52 -20.21 -32.28
C ALA A 110 -8.65 -21.26 -32.35
N ALA A 111 -8.50 -22.27 -33.22
CA ALA A 111 -9.46 -23.36 -33.39
C ALA A 111 -9.36 -24.43 -32.31
N LEU A 112 -8.21 -24.53 -31.62
CA LEU A 112 -8.09 -25.39 -30.45
C LEU A 112 -9.01 -24.86 -29.34
N PRO A 113 -9.86 -25.71 -28.72
CA PRO A 113 -10.72 -25.33 -27.61
C PRO A 113 -9.91 -25.18 -26.31
N VAL A 114 -8.90 -24.30 -26.33
CA VAL A 114 -8.07 -23.94 -25.18
C VAL A 114 -8.58 -22.61 -24.61
N ALA A 115 -9.91 -22.51 -24.47
CA ALA A 115 -10.56 -21.42 -23.77
C ALA A 115 -10.24 -21.54 -22.26
N GLY A 116 -9.08 -21.00 -21.84
CA GLY A 116 -8.75 -20.79 -20.43
C GLY A 116 -7.37 -21.28 -19.95
N LEU A 117 -6.50 -21.85 -20.80
CA LEU A 117 -5.23 -22.43 -20.34
C LEU A 117 -3.94 -21.69 -20.78
N THR A 118 -3.99 -20.84 -21.81
CA THR A 118 -2.78 -20.19 -22.36
C THR A 118 -2.54 -18.77 -21.88
N LYS A 119 -3.50 -18.16 -21.19
CA LYS A 119 -3.32 -16.84 -20.58
C LYS A 119 -3.15 -17.04 -19.09
N LYS A 120 -2.01 -16.61 -18.54
CA LYS A 120 -1.82 -16.46 -17.10
C LYS A 120 -3.02 -15.66 -16.61
N THR A 121 -3.79 -16.18 -15.66
CA THR A 121 -4.98 -15.50 -15.15
C THR A 121 -4.58 -14.18 -14.50
N VAL A 122 -4.67 -13.09 -15.28
CA VAL A 122 -4.33 -11.77 -14.76
C VAL A 122 -5.56 -11.28 -14.02
N VAL A 123 -5.52 -11.37 -12.70
CA VAL A 123 -6.57 -10.86 -11.83
C VAL A 123 -6.60 -9.33 -11.95
N LYS A 124 -7.43 -8.82 -12.86
CA LYS A 124 -7.66 -7.39 -13.04
C LYS A 124 -8.77 -6.95 -12.08
N ASP A 125 -8.52 -5.89 -11.31
CA ASP A 125 -9.50 -5.30 -10.37
C ASP A 125 -10.05 -6.25 -9.28
N GLY A 126 -9.28 -7.29 -8.96
CA GLY A 126 -9.63 -8.30 -7.96
C GLY A 126 -10.70 -9.30 -8.42
N LYS A 127 -10.91 -9.44 -9.73
CA LYS A 127 -11.76 -10.48 -10.33
C LYS A 127 -10.93 -11.34 -11.27
N ASP A 128 -11.23 -12.62 -11.29
CA ASP A 128 -10.72 -13.57 -12.27
C ASP A 128 -11.28 -13.27 -13.66
N GLU A 129 -10.70 -13.89 -14.68
CA GLU A 129 -11.14 -13.79 -16.08
C GLU A 129 -12.58 -14.32 -16.29
N SER A 130 -13.05 -15.15 -15.36
CA SER A 130 -14.44 -15.60 -15.24
C SER A 130 -15.36 -14.59 -14.52
N GLY A 131 -14.85 -13.41 -14.15
CA GLY A 131 -15.58 -12.36 -13.42
C GLY A 131 -15.82 -12.66 -11.94
N LEU A 132 -15.32 -13.78 -11.44
CA LEU A 132 -15.43 -14.18 -10.03
C LEU A 132 -14.46 -13.39 -9.17
N LYS A 133 -14.94 -12.93 -8.01
CA LYS A 133 -14.11 -12.17 -7.07
C LYS A 133 -13.09 -13.10 -6.41
N VAL A 134 -11.80 -12.84 -6.62
CA VAL A 134 -10.72 -13.55 -5.93
C VAL A 134 -10.68 -13.08 -4.49
N TYR A 135 -11.03 -13.97 -3.56
CA TYR A 135 -10.88 -13.71 -2.14
C TYR A 135 -9.42 -13.89 -1.74
N ARG A 136 -8.74 -12.78 -1.50
CA ARG A 136 -7.36 -12.75 -0.97
C ARG A 136 -7.33 -12.47 0.53
N THR A 137 -6.40 -13.10 1.25
CA THR A 137 -6.18 -12.85 2.67
C THR A 137 -5.62 -11.44 2.91
N ARG A 138 -5.69 -10.92 4.15
CA ARG A 138 -5.14 -9.58 4.48
C ARG A 138 -3.62 -9.52 4.26
N LYS A 139 -2.91 -10.64 4.52
CA LYS A 139 -1.46 -10.74 4.33
C LYS A 139 -1.09 -10.70 2.85
N GLU A 140 -1.81 -11.43 1.99
CA GLU A 140 -1.62 -11.36 0.53
C GLU A 140 -1.85 -9.96 -0.02
N LYS A 141 -2.90 -9.26 0.43
CA LYS A 141 -3.13 -7.87 0.02
C LYS A 141 -1.96 -6.95 0.40
N LYS A 142 -1.37 -7.16 1.58
CA LYS A 142 -0.19 -6.41 2.02
C LYS A 142 1.04 -6.74 1.17
N MET A 143 1.24 -8.01 0.81
CA MET A 143 2.34 -8.45 -0.07
C MET A 143 2.19 -7.89 -1.48
N HIS A 144 0.99 -7.95 -2.06
CA HIS A 144 0.74 -7.37 -3.39
C HIS A 144 0.95 -5.87 -3.41
N LYS A 145 0.51 -5.15 -2.37
CA LYS A 145 0.79 -3.71 -2.25
C LYS A 145 2.29 -3.41 -2.26
N LEU A 146 3.10 -4.25 -1.61
CA LEU A 146 4.55 -4.12 -1.62
C LEU A 146 5.16 -4.42 -3.00
N TYR A 147 4.67 -5.45 -3.69
CA TYR A 147 5.11 -5.72 -5.08
C TYR A 147 4.68 -4.63 -6.05
N ASP A 148 3.51 -4.03 -5.88
CA ASP A 148 3.02 -2.94 -6.73
C ASP A 148 3.84 -1.67 -6.51
N GLN A 149 4.25 -1.39 -5.27
CA GLN A 149 5.20 -0.32 -4.96
C GLN A 149 6.54 -0.57 -5.65
N TRP A 150 7.08 -1.78 -5.54
CA TRP A 150 8.34 -2.13 -6.19
C TRP A 150 8.27 -2.05 -7.72
N ARG A 151 7.21 -2.56 -8.35
CA ARG A 151 7.02 -2.42 -9.80
C ARG A 151 6.85 -0.97 -10.26
N ALA A 152 6.22 -0.13 -9.46
CA ALA A 152 6.11 1.29 -9.76
C ALA A 152 7.46 2.01 -9.63
N GLU A 153 8.27 1.63 -8.64
CA GLU A 153 9.63 2.11 -8.50
C GLU A 153 10.53 1.64 -9.65
N GLU A 154 10.44 0.38 -10.07
CA GLU A 154 11.18 -0.13 -11.24
C GLU A 154 10.80 0.59 -12.52
N ARG A 155 9.50 0.85 -12.75
CA ARG A 155 9.05 1.64 -13.89
C ARG A 155 9.60 3.06 -13.86
N LYS A 156 9.58 3.71 -12.70
CA LYS A 156 10.17 5.04 -12.56
C LYS A 156 11.67 5.05 -12.84
N ILE A 157 12.40 4.02 -12.42
CA ILE A 157 13.83 3.89 -12.73
C ILE A 157 14.04 3.67 -14.22
N GLN A 158 13.20 2.86 -14.86
CA GLN A 158 13.26 2.64 -16.30
C GLN A 158 12.93 3.90 -17.08
N ASP A 159 11.84 4.58 -16.73
CA ASP A 159 11.41 5.84 -17.34
C ASP A 159 12.47 6.93 -17.17
N GLN A 160 13.08 7.05 -15.97
CA GLN A 160 14.20 7.97 -15.74
C GLN A 160 15.41 7.64 -16.61
N ARG A 161 15.73 6.35 -16.78
CA ARG A 161 16.86 5.93 -17.62
C ARG A 161 16.57 6.15 -19.11
N GLU A 162 15.32 6.01 -19.53
CA GLU A 162 14.87 6.30 -20.89
C GLU A 162 14.86 7.81 -21.16
N GLU A 163 14.38 8.62 -20.21
CA GLU A 163 14.43 10.09 -20.27
C GLU A 163 15.88 10.59 -20.31
N GLU A 164 16.78 10.01 -19.50
CA GLU A 164 18.22 10.31 -19.58
C GLU A 164 18.84 9.90 -20.93
N ALA A 165 18.36 8.82 -21.55
CA ALA A 165 18.81 8.39 -22.87
C ALA A 165 18.27 9.30 -23.97
N ASP A 166 17.01 9.72 -23.88
CA ASP A 166 16.37 10.66 -24.81
C ASP A 166 16.97 12.07 -24.69
N GLU A 167 17.31 12.52 -23.47
CA GLU A 167 18.05 13.76 -23.26
C GLU A 167 19.48 13.67 -23.81
N ALA A 168 20.12 12.49 -23.72
CA ALA A 168 21.43 12.28 -24.30
C ALA A 168 21.38 12.27 -25.83
N ILE A 169 20.36 11.63 -26.42
CA ILE A 169 20.12 11.65 -27.87
C ILE A 169 19.75 13.06 -28.34
N GLY A 170 18.94 13.80 -27.57
CA GLY A 170 18.58 15.19 -27.85
C GLY A 170 19.78 16.14 -27.79
N ARG A 171 20.66 16.00 -26.78
CA ARG A 171 21.93 16.74 -26.72
C ARG A 171 22.87 16.36 -27.86
N GLU A 172 22.97 15.08 -28.22
CA GLU A 172 23.80 14.63 -29.36
C GLU A 172 23.28 15.21 -30.68
N LEU A 173 21.95 15.31 -30.86
CA LEU A 173 21.34 15.93 -32.04
C LEU A 173 21.53 17.45 -32.09
N ASP A 174 21.51 18.13 -30.93
CA ASP A 174 21.72 19.57 -30.81
C ASP A 174 23.20 19.97 -30.92
N GLU A 175 24.13 19.13 -30.44
CA GLU A 175 25.58 19.34 -30.53
C GLU A 175 26.11 19.04 -31.96
N ASP A 176 25.47 18.15 -32.73
CA ASP A 176 25.87 17.78 -34.09
C ASP A 176 24.69 17.71 -35.09
N PRO A 177 24.16 18.84 -35.57
CA PRO A 177 23.08 18.86 -36.57
C PRO A 177 23.50 18.29 -37.95
N THR A 178 24.81 18.07 -38.16
CA THR A 178 25.40 17.52 -39.39
C THR A 178 25.79 16.04 -39.28
N GLY A 179 25.60 15.38 -38.12
CA GLY A 179 25.92 13.95 -37.93
C GLY A 179 27.42 13.61 -37.96
N THR A 180 28.27 14.61 -37.77
CA THR A 180 29.73 14.53 -37.90
C THR A 180 30.40 13.72 -36.79
N THR A 181 29.88 13.78 -35.56
CA THR A 181 30.39 12.98 -34.42
C THR A 181 29.93 11.54 -34.44
N ALA A 182 28.69 11.26 -34.88
CA ALA A 182 28.22 9.89 -35.06
C ALA A 182 29.05 9.10 -36.10
N LEU A 183 29.46 9.77 -37.20
CA LEU A 183 30.35 9.17 -38.21
C LEU A 183 31.76 8.91 -37.65
N ALA A 184 32.32 9.86 -36.91
CA ALA A 184 33.63 9.72 -36.26
C ALA A 184 33.61 8.65 -35.14
N MET A 185 32.50 8.50 -34.43
CA MET A 185 32.35 7.52 -33.35
C MET A 185 32.09 6.10 -33.88
N ALA A 186 31.47 5.96 -35.06
CA ALA A 186 31.40 4.70 -35.79
C ALA A 186 32.79 4.24 -36.30
N GLU A 187 33.58 5.17 -36.86
CA GLU A 187 34.95 4.90 -37.33
C GLU A 187 35.91 4.54 -36.18
N LEU A 188 35.72 5.12 -34.98
CA LEU A 188 36.50 4.79 -33.79
C LEU A 188 36.06 3.46 -33.11
N ASN A 189 34.78 3.08 -33.22
CA ASN A 189 34.27 1.82 -32.65
C ASN A 189 34.76 0.58 -33.39
N GLU A 190 34.98 0.69 -34.70
CA GLU A 190 35.53 -0.39 -35.52
C GLU A 190 37.00 -0.70 -35.14
N ALA A 191 37.76 0.32 -34.74
CA ALA A 191 39.15 0.18 -34.30
C ALA A 191 39.33 -0.25 -32.82
N THR A 192 38.29 -0.18 -31.97
CA THR A 192 38.44 -0.33 -30.50
C THR A 192 37.71 -1.54 -29.89
N SER A 193 36.97 -2.31 -30.68
CA SER A 193 36.19 -3.49 -30.26
C SER A 193 37.02 -4.65 -29.67
N LYS A 194 38.36 -4.58 -29.68
CA LYS A 194 39.25 -5.57 -29.02
C LYS A 194 40.04 -5.06 -27.80
N ARG A 195 39.87 -3.82 -27.33
CA ARG A 195 40.71 -3.33 -26.20
C ARG A 195 40.06 -2.40 -25.17
N SER A 196 38.74 -2.35 -25.05
CA SER A 196 38.07 -1.51 -24.03
C SER A 196 37.34 -2.32 -22.95
N ARG A 197 38.09 -2.93 -22.02
CA ARG A 197 37.53 -3.40 -20.73
C ARG A 197 38.34 -2.94 -19.52
N ARG A 198 39.18 -1.91 -19.64
CA ARG A 198 39.96 -1.39 -18.50
C ARG A 198 40.16 0.11 -18.59
N LYS A 199 39.09 0.88 -18.37
CA LYS A 199 39.21 2.23 -17.80
C LYS A 199 37.88 2.68 -17.20
N ARG A 200 37.54 2.12 -16.02
CA ARG A 200 36.61 2.80 -15.10
C ARG A 200 37.44 3.74 -14.23
N GLY A 201 36.93 4.96 -14.14
CA GLY A 201 37.64 6.14 -13.68
C GLY A 201 38.25 6.03 -12.30
N LYS A 202 39.29 6.84 -12.11
CA LYS A 202 39.96 7.08 -10.86
C LYS A 202 39.04 7.91 -9.96
N VAL A 203 38.26 7.22 -9.13
CA VAL A 203 37.67 7.81 -7.92
C VAL A 203 38.66 7.50 -6.80
N ASN A 204 39.34 8.53 -6.30
CA ASN A 204 40.22 8.44 -5.14
C ASN A 204 39.36 8.34 -3.86
N ASP A 205 38.49 7.35 -3.77
CA ASP A 205 37.92 6.94 -2.49
C ASP A 205 38.76 5.77 -2.00
N ASP A 206 39.49 6.01 -0.91
CA ASP A 206 40.28 4.98 -0.23
C ASP A 206 39.39 3.74 -0.06
N PRO A 207 39.72 2.59 -0.70
CA PRO A 207 38.86 1.41 -0.69
C PRO A 207 38.55 0.91 0.73
N TRP A 208 39.33 1.35 1.72
CA TRP A 208 39.15 1.03 3.11
C TRP A 208 38.11 1.92 3.82
N ALA A 209 37.85 3.12 3.32
CA ALA A 209 36.81 4.01 3.82
C ALA A 209 35.41 3.41 3.55
N GLU A 210 35.21 2.80 2.39
CA GLU A 210 33.97 2.08 2.07
C GLU A 210 33.75 0.86 2.97
N LEU A 211 34.81 0.13 3.30
CA LEU A 211 34.74 -1.01 4.21
C LEU A 211 34.45 -0.59 5.65
N LYS A 212 34.96 0.56 6.09
CA LYS A 212 34.63 1.13 7.41
C LYS A 212 33.16 1.56 7.47
N LYS A 213 32.62 2.22 6.44
CA LYS A 213 31.19 2.54 6.35
C LYS A 213 30.32 1.27 6.36
N LYS A 214 30.66 0.28 5.53
CA LYS A 214 29.93 -1.00 5.46
C LYS A 214 30.02 -1.83 6.75
N ARG A 215 31.12 -1.76 7.50
CA ARG A 215 31.24 -2.40 8.83
C ARG A 215 30.51 -1.61 9.92
N ALA A 216 30.53 -0.28 9.89
CA ALA A 216 29.81 0.56 10.84
C ALA A 216 28.28 0.50 10.62
N GLU A 217 27.83 0.28 9.39
CA GLU A 217 26.42 0.12 9.02
C GLU A 217 25.93 -1.35 9.05
N ALA A 218 26.81 -2.29 9.44
CA ALA A 218 26.41 -3.69 9.55
C ALA A 218 25.29 -3.82 10.58
N LYS A 219 24.13 -4.33 10.13
CA LYS A 219 22.96 -4.55 10.97
C LYS A 219 23.37 -5.44 12.14
N ILE A 220 23.21 -4.93 13.36
CA ILE A 220 23.49 -5.64 14.62
C ILE A 220 22.89 -7.04 14.52
N SER A 221 23.74 -8.07 14.54
CA SER A 221 23.32 -9.47 14.47
C SER A 221 22.62 -9.86 15.78
N LEU A 222 21.71 -10.84 15.74
CA LEU A 222 20.91 -11.25 16.90
C LEU A 222 21.76 -11.65 18.13
N HIS A 223 23.01 -12.04 17.92
CA HIS A 223 23.95 -12.46 18.98
C HIS A 223 25.08 -11.45 19.21
N ASP A 224 25.04 -10.29 18.54
CA ASP A 224 26.06 -9.26 18.68
C ASP A 224 25.78 -8.46 19.95
N GLN A 225 26.70 -8.57 20.91
CA GLN A 225 26.59 -7.84 22.18
C GLN A 225 26.89 -6.38 21.89
N ALA A 226 25.92 -5.50 22.16
CA ALA A 226 26.05 -4.07 21.90
C ALA A 226 27.22 -3.49 22.72
N GLN A 227 28.33 -3.21 22.03
CA GLN A 227 29.56 -2.66 22.62
C GLN A 227 29.36 -1.26 23.23
N ALA A 228 28.44 -0.48 22.66
CA ALA A 228 28.04 0.83 23.17
C ALA A 228 26.51 0.93 23.14
N PRO A 229 25.88 1.61 24.12
CA PRO A 229 24.47 1.92 24.04
C PRO A 229 24.17 2.67 22.73
N PRO A 230 23.06 2.35 22.05
CA PRO A 230 22.74 2.97 20.76
C PRO A 230 22.61 4.47 20.91
N GLU A 231 23.23 5.23 20.00
CA GLU A 231 23.05 6.67 19.92
C GLU A 231 21.60 6.97 19.53
N LEU A 232 20.83 7.53 20.45
CA LEU A 232 19.50 8.02 20.15
C LEU A 232 19.65 9.25 19.26
N ASN A 233 19.08 9.20 18.05
CA ASN A 233 18.93 10.38 17.20
C ASN A 233 18.26 11.48 18.03
N LYS A 234 19.01 12.54 18.36
CA LYS A 234 18.51 13.66 19.17
C LYS A 234 17.26 14.18 18.48
N SER A 235 16.12 13.98 19.14
CA SER A 235 14.80 14.17 18.55
C SER A 235 14.67 15.60 18.08
N THR A 236 14.67 15.83 16.77
CA THR A 236 14.10 17.04 16.20
C THR A 236 12.64 17.06 16.61
N SER A 237 12.25 18.00 17.49
CA SER A 237 10.84 18.18 17.87
C SER A 237 10.05 18.43 16.60
N ARG A 238 9.13 17.52 16.29
CA ARG A 238 8.27 17.68 15.11
C ARG A 238 7.32 18.85 15.37
N GLN A 239 7.48 19.93 14.62
CA GLN A 239 6.60 21.09 14.71
C GLN A 239 5.13 20.66 14.55
N LEU A 240 4.27 21.16 15.42
CA LEU A 240 2.84 20.88 15.37
C LEU A 240 2.21 21.72 14.26
N LYS A 241 1.49 21.08 13.34
CA LYS A 241 0.70 21.76 12.31
C LYS A 241 -0.76 21.82 12.71
N VAL A 242 -1.36 23.02 12.75
CA VAL A 242 -2.80 23.24 13.00
C VAL A 242 -3.34 24.10 11.87
N GLY A 243 -4.04 23.49 10.92
CA GLY A 243 -4.39 24.15 9.65
C GLY A 243 -3.13 24.48 8.85
N ASP A 244 -3.01 25.73 8.41
CA ASP A 244 -1.85 26.23 7.66
C ASP A 244 -0.72 26.77 8.56
N ALA A 245 -0.96 26.88 9.87
CA ALA A 245 0.04 27.36 10.82
C ALA A 245 0.90 26.22 11.39
N THR A 246 2.21 26.44 11.46
CA THR A 246 3.19 25.52 12.06
C THR A 246 3.79 26.17 13.31
N ALA A 247 3.75 25.45 14.44
CA ALA A 247 4.16 25.94 15.75
C ALA A 247 5.10 24.95 16.44
N ASP A 248 6.21 25.42 17.02
CA ASP A 248 7.05 24.57 17.88
C ASP A 248 6.58 24.65 19.33
N VAL A 249 5.76 23.67 19.72
CA VAL A 249 5.16 23.58 21.05
C VAL A 249 5.92 22.60 21.96
N GLY A 250 6.94 21.92 21.44
CA GLY A 250 7.68 20.90 22.18
C GLY A 250 6.79 19.89 22.93
N ASN A 251 6.93 19.84 24.26
CA ASN A 251 6.20 18.92 25.14
C ASN A 251 5.16 19.65 26.02
N ILE A 252 4.55 20.72 25.51
CA ILE A 252 3.56 21.50 26.25
C ILE A 252 2.15 20.98 25.96
N PRO A 253 1.39 20.59 27.00
CA PRO A 253 0.06 20.02 26.82
C PRO A 253 -0.91 21.04 26.22
N LYS A 254 -1.89 20.56 25.45
CA LYS A 254 -2.95 21.39 24.86
C LYS A 254 -3.77 22.18 25.89
N ALA A 255 -3.85 21.69 27.13
CA ALA A 255 -4.55 22.34 28.23
C ALA A 255 -3.90 23.67 28.67
N ALA A 256 -2.63 23.91 28.32
CA ALA A 256 -1.91 25.14 28.68
C ALA A 256 -2.37 26.40 27.90
N GLY A 257 -3.34 26.25 26.99
CA GLY A 257 -3.99 27.39 26.33
C GLY A 257 -3.84 27.40 24.80
N SER A 258 -3.89 28.61 24.23
CA SER A 258 -3.81 28.83 22.78
C SER A 258 -2.49 28.33 22.18
N LEU A 259 -2.45 28.14 20.86
CA LEU A 259 -1.22 27.71 20.16
C LEU A 259 -0.05 28.66 20.46
N LYS A 260 -0.28 29.97 20.37
CA LYS A 260 0.68 31.02 20.70
C LYS A 260 1.16 30.96 22.15
N ARG A 261 0.24 30.78 23.10
CA ARG A 261 0.62 30.69 24.52
C ARG A 261 1.54 29.49 24.77
N ARG A 262 1.35 28.41 24.02
CA ARG A 262 2.18 27.22 24.13
C ARG A 262 3.55 27.37 23.46
N GLU A 263 3.70 28.22 22.46
CA GLU A 263 5.02 28.59 21.91
C GLU A 263 5.82 29.41 22.93
N GLU A 264 5.21 30.44 23.52
CA GLU A 264 5.84 31.27 24.56
C GLU A 264 6.31 30.42 25.76
N LEU A 265 5.49 29.45 26.19
CA LEU A 265 5.87 28.54 27.27
C LEU A 265 7.03 27.60 26.87
N GLN A 266 7.20 27.31 25.59
CA GLN A 266 8.31 26.48 25.09
C GLN A 266 9.61 27.27 25.11
N GLU A 267 9.56 28.55 24.72
CA GLU A 267 10.69 29.48 24.80
C GLU A 267 11.16 29.64 26.25
N VAL A 268 10.24 29.97 27.17
CA VAL A 268 10.57 30.11 28.60
C VAL A 268 11.17 28.82 29.16
N ARG A 269 10.66 27.65 28.75
CA ARG A 269 11.23 26.37 29.16
C ARG A 269 12.65 26.17 28.63
N ALA A 270 12.92 26.54 27.38
CA ALA A 270 14.25 26.43 26.78
C ALA A 270 15.26 27.29 27.56
N ASP A 271 14.90 28.54 27.84
CA ASP A 271 15.74 29.46 28.62
C ASP A 271 16.08 28.91 30.01
N VAL A 272 15.08 28.36 30.71
CA VAL A 272 15.29 27.74 32.03
C VAL A 272 16.22 26.53 31.93
N MET A 273 16.07 25.70 30.91
CA MET A 273 16.95 24.54 30.71
C MET A 273 18.38 24.96 30.34
N GLU A 274 18.56 26.02 29.56
CA GLU A 274 19.88 26.56 29.24
C GLU A 274 20.57 27.16 30.47
N ALA A 275 19.83 27.93 31.28
CA ALA A 275 20.35 28.44 32.55
C ALA A 275 20.77 27.30 33.48
N TYR A 276 19.94 26.25 33.59
CA TYR A 276 20.28 25.07 34.38
C TYR A 276 21.50 24.32 33.83
N ARG A 277 21.62 24.16 32.50
CA ARG A 277 22.80 23.56 31.87
C ARG A 277 24.08 24.33 32.19
N LYS A 278 24.05 25.66 32.08
CA LYS A 278 25.19 26.52 32.45
C LYS A 278 25.61 26.35 33.91
N ILE A 279 24.64 26.31 34.83
CA ILE A 279 24.90 26.08 36.26
C ILE A 279 25.53 24.69 36.45
N ARG A 280 24.97 23.64 35.83
CA ARG A 280 25.49 22.27 35.95
C ARG A 280 26.86 22.09 35.33
N GLU A 281 27.12 22.68 34.18
CA GLU A 281 28.43 22.68 33.53
C GLU A 281 29.47 23.39 34.39
N HIS A 282 29.11 24.53 34.99
CA HIS A 282 29.97 25.23 35.93
C HIS A 282 30.26 24.39 37.19
N GLU A 283 29.25 23.75 37.77
CA GLU A 283 29.43 22.82 38.90
C GLU A 283 30.33 21.63 38.53
N GLN A 284 30.13 21.04 37.36
CA GLN A 284 30.95 19.93 36.86
C GLN A 284 32.38 20.37 36.60
N ALA A 285 32.60 21.55 35.98
CA ALA A 285 33.92 22.10 35.76
C ALA A 285 34.64 22.40 37.09
N LYS A 286 33.91 22.88 38.10
CA LYS A 286 34.44 23.08 39.44
C LYS A 286 34.86 21.76 40.09
N LEU A 287 34.06 20.69 39.93
CA LEU A 287 34.38 19.35 40.43
C LEU A 287 35.58 18.71 39.70
N MET A 288 35.71 18.93 38.39
CA MET A 288 36.82 18.38 37.59
C MET A 288 38.14 19.14 37.79
N ARG A 289 38.09 20.35 38.34
CA ARG A 289 39.26 21.19 38.63
C ARG A 289 39.78 21.01 40.08
N ALA A 290 38.98 20.40 40.95
CA ALA A 290 39.36 20.03 42.32
C ALA A 290 40.04 18.66 42.34
#